data_AF-A0A814AQ26-F1
#
_entry.id   AF-A0A814AQ26-F1
#
_cell.length_a   1.000
_cell.length_b   1.000
_cell.length_c   1.000
_cell.angle_alpha   90.00
_cell.angle_beta   90.00
_cell.angle_gamma   90.00
#
_symmetry.space_group_name_H-M   'P 1'
#
loop_
_entity.id
_entity.type
_entity.pdbx_description
1 polymer ?
#
loop_
_entity_poly.entity_id
_entity_poly.type
_entity_poly.pdbx_seq_one_letter_code
_entity_poly.pdbx_strand_id
1 'polypeptide(L)'
;MGIGHHSHILYFVDFGLTKQYRDFITCIHRHLIHSKSLTGTGRCASLHTHHGFEQARRDDPESIIYSLLYFLKGSLSWQSLKAKTKQ
;
A
#
# COMPACT_ATOMS: atom_id res chain seq x y z
N MET A 1 3.29 -17.39 3.60
CA MET A 1 3.78 -18.57 2.85
C MET A 1 2.83 -19.72 3.13
N GLY A 2 2.58 -20.60 2.16
CA GLY A 2 1.82 -21.82 2.41
C GLY A 2 2.55 -22.80 3.33
N ILE A 3 1.91 -23.92 3.63
CA ILE A 3 2.46 -25.01 4.44
C ILE A 3 2.63 -26.28 3.60
N GLY A 4 3.55 -27.16 4.01
CA GLY A 4 3.82 -28.44 3.34
C GLY A 4 4.21 -28.26 1.88
N HIS A 5 3.52 -28.95 0.97
CA HIS A 5 3.75 -28.86 -0.48
C HIS A 5 3.54 -27.46 -1.05
N HIS A 6 2.76 -26.59 -0.39
CA HIS A 6 2.51 -25.22 -0.83
C HIS A 6 3.47 -24.20 -0.22
N SER A 7 4.56 -24.62 0.41
CA SER A 7 5.55 -23.75 1.05
C SER A 7 6.17 -22.72 0.09
N HIS A 8 6.25 -23.03 -1.20
CA HIS A 8 6.75 -22.16 -2.25
C HIS A 8 5.72 -21.12 -2.73
N ILE A 9 4.48 -21.15 -2.25
CA ILE A 9 3.40 -20.25 -2.66
C ILE A 9 3.28 -19.09 -1.67
N LEU A 10 3.32 -17.86 -2.20
CA LEU A 10 2.99 -16.64 -1.48
C LEU A 10 1.50 -16.33 -1.66
N TYR A 11 0.82 -16.06 -0.54
CA TYR A 11 -0.60 -15.71 -0.53
C TYR A 11 -0.76 -14.25 -0.14
N PHE A 12 -1.66 -13.56 -0.84
CA PHE A 12 -2.18 -12.27 -0.38
C PHE A 12 -3.32 -12.53 0.61
N VAL A 13 -3.28 -11.83 1.74
CA VAL A 13 -4.24 -11.96 2.85
C VAL A 13 -4.68 -10.56 3.28
N ASP A 14 -5.74 -10.51 4.09
CA ASP A 14 -6.34 -9.28 4.59
C ASP A 14 -6.82 -8.34 3.48
N PHE A 15 -8.06 -8.58 3.04
CA PHE A 15 -8.73 -7.74 2.06
C PHE A 15 -9.57 -6.62 2.69
N GLY A 16 -9.43 -6.36 4.00
CA GLY A 16 -10.29 -5.44 4.75
C GLY A 16 -10.19 -3.98 4.33
N LEU A 17 -9.06 -3.58 3.73
CA LEU A 17 -8.84 -2.23 3.17
C LEU A 17 -8.94 -2.18 1.65
N THR A 18 -9.27 -3.30 0.99
CA THR A 18 -9.35 -3.30 -0.47
C THR A 18 -10.49 -2.44 -0.99
N LYS A 19 -10.26 -1.87 -2.17
CA LYS A 19 -11.21 -0.98 -2.81
C LYS A 19 -11.25 -1.24 -4.30
N GLN A 20 -12.46 -1.26 -4.84
CA GLN A 20 -12.64 -1.30 -6.28
C GLN A 20 -12.10 0.00 -6.90
N TYR A 21 -11.11 -0.09 -7.80
CA TYR A 21 -10.51 1.06 -8.47
C TYR A 21 -11.16 1.39 -9.82
N ARG A 22 -11.86 0.42 -10.43
CA ARG A 22 -12.58 0.57 -11.70
C ARG A 22 -13.91 -0.16 -11.65
N ASP A 23 -14.89 0.34 -12.40
CA ASP A 23 -16.11 -0.41 -12.65
C ASP A 23 -15.80 -1.67 -13.49
N PHE A 24 -16.38 -2.82 -13.13
CA PHE A 24 -16.05 -4.09 -13.78
C PHE A 24 -16.76 -4.29 -15.13
N ILE A 25 -17.86 -3.58 -15.39
CA ILE A 25 -18.65 -3.72 -16.62
C ILE A 25 -18.15 -2.74 -17.67
N THR A 26 -18.09 -1.46 -17.32
CA THR A 26 -17.68 -0.37 -18.20
C THR A 26 -16.16 -0.23 -18.31
N CYS A 27 -15.39 -0.89 -17.43
CA CYS A 27 -13.94 -0.74 -17.28
C CYS A 27 -13.47 0.70 -16.96
N ILE A 28 -14.39 1.60 -16.59
CA ILE A 28 -14.08 3.00 -16.30
C ILE A 28 -13.36 3.09 -14.94
N HIS A 29 -12.22 3.79 -14.93
CA HIS A 29 -11.46 4.05 -13.72
C HIS A 29 -12.21 5.05 -12.83
N ARG A 30 -12.20 4.83 -11.50
CA ARG A 30 -12.81 5.77 -10.57
C ARG A 30 -12.10 7.13 -10.63
N HIS A 31 -12.87 8.19 -10.46
CA HIS A 31 -12.32 9.54 -10.46
C HIS A 31 -11.32 9.74 -9.32
N LEU A 32 -10.33 10.60 -9.57
CA LEU A 32 -9.34 10.98 -8.57
C LEU A 32 -10.04 11.77 -7.44
N ILE A 33 -9.95 11.26 -6.22
CA ILE A 33 -10.47 11.92 -5.02
C ILE A 33 -9.28 12.44 -4.22
N HIS A 34 -9.44 13.63 -3.66
CA HIS A 34 -8.43 14.31 -2.84
C HIS A 34 -8.91 14.36 -1.38
N SER A 35 -8.03 14.80 -0.47
CA SER A 35 -8.35 14.99 0.94
C SER A 35 -8.75 13.72 1.69
N LYS A 36 -8.21 12.57 1.28
CA LYS A 36 -8.33 11.33 2.04
C LYS A 36 -7.37 11.33 3.21
N SER A 37 -7.83 10.80 4.35
CA SER A 37 -6.95 10.50 5.47
C SER A 37 -5.99 9.37 5.09
N LEU A 38 -4.79 9.42 5.66
CA LEU A 38 -3.82 8.34 5.52
C LEU A 38 -4.42 7.08 6.13
N THR A 39 -4.63 6.06 5.30
CA THR A 39 -5.13 4.75 5.70
C THR A 39 -4.04 3.70 5.50
N GLY A 40 -4.05 2.64 6.31
CA GLY A 40 -3.02 1.61 6.30
C GLY A 40 -1.74 1.98 7.04
N THR A 41 -0.66 1.24 6.77
CA THR A 41 0.63 1.42 7.46
C THR A 41 1.44 2.53 6.78
N GLY A 42 1.59 3.69 7.44
CA GLY A 42 2.28 4.86 6.87
C GLY A 42 3.73 4.61 6.38
N ARG A 43 4.40 3.55 6.87
CA ARG A 43 5.74 3.14 6.40
C ARG A 43 5.76 2.57 4.98
N CYS A 44 4.66 1.98 4.54
CA CYS A 44 4.52 1.37 3.23
C CYS A 44 3.57 2.16 2.32
N ALA A 45 2.99 3.26 2.81
CA ALA A 45 2.09 4.08 2.03
C ALA A 45 2.85 4.82 0.91
N SER A 46 2.24 4.86 -0.27
CA SER A 46 2.77 5.61 -1.41
C SER A 46 2.87 7.10 -1.12
N LEU A 47 3.74 7.80 -1.86
CA LEU A 47 3.84 9.25 -1.78
C LEU A 47 2.48 9.92 -2.09
N HIS A 48 1.70 9.35 -3.02
CA HIS A 48 0.37 9.85 -3.37
C HIS A 48 -0.60 9.76 -2.18
N THR A 49 -0.57 8.66 -1.44
CA THR A 49 -1.36 8.49 -0.22
C THR A 49 -0.94 9.50 0.86
N HIS A 50 0.36 9.76 1.02
CA HIS A 50 0.85 10.77 1.96
C HIS A 50 0.38 12.20 1.63
N HIS A 51 0.18 12.51 0.34
CA HIS A 51 -0.41 13.77 -0.11
C HIS A 51 -1.94 13.80 -0.03
N GLY A 52 -2.59 12.75 0.51
CA GLY A 52 -4.02 12.70 0.73
C GLY A 52 -4.83 12.41 -0.54
N PHE A 53 -4.21 11.87 -1.58
CA PHE A 53 -4.94 11.38 -2.74
C PHE A 53 -5.46 9.96 -2.49
N GLU A 54 -6.59 9.65 -3.12
CA GLU A 54 -7.15 8.31 -3.14
C GLU A 54 -6.19 7.32 -3.83
N GLN A 55 -6.02 6.15 -3.22
CA GLN A 55 -5.19 5.08 -3.77
C GLN A 55 -5.78 4.54 -5.08
N ALA A 56 -4.88 4.26 -6.01
CA ALA A 56 -5.15 3.64 -7.30
C ALA A 56 -4.17 2.48 -7.54
N ARG A 57 -4.28 1.82 -8.69
CA ARG A 57 -3.44 0.67 -9.06
C ARG A 57 -1.92 0.87 -8.92
N ARG A 58 -1.43 2.10 -9.01
CA ARG A 58 0.00 2.41 -8.95
C ARG A 58 0.57 2.37 -7.52
N ASP A 59 -0.30 2.55 -6.53
CA ASP A 59 0.11 2.68 -5.13
C ASP A 59 0.45 1.30 -4.53
N ASP A 60 -0.19 0.23 -5.01
CA ASP A 60 0.09 -1.16 -4.62
C ASP A 60 1.54 -1.59 -4.99
N PRO A 61 2.02 -1.48 -6.25
CA PRO A 61 3.39 -1.84 -6.58
C PRO A 61 4.43 -0.95 -5.90
N GLU A 62 4.13 0.32 -5.62
CA GLU A 62 5.02 1.19 -4.83
C GLU A 62 5.22 0.63 -3.41
N SER A 63 4.12 0.22 -2.77
CA SER A 63 4.12 -0.42 -1.44
C SER A 63 4.88 -1.76 -1.44
N ILE A 64 4.76 -2.54 -2.51
CA ILE A 64 5.51 -3.80 -2.68
C ILE A 64 7.01 -3.52 -2.82
N ILE A 65 7.40 -2.51 -3.62
CA ILE A 65 8.81 -2.12 -3.77
C ILE A 65 9.41 -1.69 -2.44
N TYR A 66 8.67 -0.94 -1.60
CA TYR A 66 9.13 -0.59 -0.26
C TYR A 66 9.34 -1.82 0.63
N SER A 67 8.47 -2.83 0.52
CA SER A 67 8.63 -4.09 1.26
C SER A 67 9.86 -4.87 0.79
N LEU A 68 10.11 -4.91 -0.52
CA LEU A 68 11.30 -5.53 -1.10
C LEU A 68 12.59 -4.81 -0.67
N LEU A 69 12.60 -3.48 -0.73
CA LEU A 69 13.72 -2.66 -0.28
C LEU A 69 13.99 -2.86 1.22
N TYR A 70 12.94 -2.98 2.03
CA TYR A 70 13.07 -3.31 3.44
C TYR A 70 13.74 -4.67 3.65
N PHE A 71 13.34 -5.70 2.91
CA PHE A 71 13.99 -7.02 2.99
C PHE A 71 15.45 -6.99 2.54
N LEU A 72 15.78 -6.19 1.52
CA LEU A 72 17.15 -6.07 1.01
C LEU A 72 18.07 -5.29 1.95
N LYS A 73 17.57 -4.23 2.58
CA LYS A 73 18.38 -3.30 3.40
C LYS A 73 18.25 -3.52 4.90
N GLY A 74 17.29 -4.32 5.34
CA GLY A 74 16.90 -4.50 6.74
C GLY A 74 16.17 -3.30 7.36
N SER A 75 16.16 -2.15 6.69
CA SER A 75 15.52 -0.92 7.16
C SER A 75 15.14 0.01 6.00
N LEU A 76 14.14 0.85 6.23
CA LEU A 76 13.81 1.98 5.35
C LEU A 76 14.27 3.27 6.04
N SER A 77 14.80 4.22 5.27
CA SER A 77 15.40 5.46 5.82
C SER A 77 14.40 6.31 6.62
N TRP A 78 13.10 6.16 6.37
CA TRP A 78 12.03 6.87 7.06
C TRP A 78 11.47 6.16 8.30
N GLN A 79 11.97 4.98 8.69
CA GLN A 79 11.46 4.23 9.86
C GLN A 79 11.79 4.90 11.20
N SER A 80 12.89 5.66 11.29
CA SER A 80 13.40 6.23 12.55
C SER A 80 13.10 7.73 12.70
N LEU A 81 12.20 8.28 11.88
CA LEU A 81 11.82 9.68 11.96
C LEU A 81 10.87 9.89 13.14
N LYS A 82 11.34 10.62 14.17
CA LYS A 82 10.47 11.13 15.24
C LYS A 82 9.54 12.18 14.64
N ALA A 83 8.30 11.81 14.34
CA ALA A 83 7.29 12.77 13.89
C ALA A 83 6.84 13.64 15.08
N LYS A 84 6.71 14.96 14.85
CA LYS A 84 5.86 15.79 15.71
C LYS A 84 4.43 15.41 15.40
N THR A 85 3.69 14.93 16.40
CA THR A 85 2.25 14.64 16.28
C THR A 85 1.55 15.87 15.70
N LYS A 86 0.75 15.70 14.64
CA LYS A 86 -0.19 16.76 14.23
C LYS A 86 -1.14 16.99 15.41
N GLN A 87 -1.13 18.21 15.95
CA GLN A 87 -2.23 18.70 16.79
C GLN A 87 -3.49 18.86 15.93
#